data_AF-A0A1Y3U358-F1
#
_entry.id   AF-A0A1Y3U358-F1
#
_cell.length_a   1.000
_cell.length_b   1.000
_cell.length_c   1.000
_cell.angle_alpha   90.00
_cell.angle_beta   90.00
_cell.angle_gamma   90.00
#
_symmetry.space_group_name_H-M   'P 1'
#
loop_
_entity.id
_entity.type
_entity.pdbx_description
1 polymer ?
#
loop_
_entity_poly.entity_id
_entity_poly.type
_entity_poly.pdbx_seq_one_letter_code
_entity_poly.pdbx_strand_id
1 'polypeptide(L)'
;MALVQTTIDDDVKKRADEVFARSGLTSAMAMRVMITQVANTGSSPFDGLFLGKGGQAYSDEIRRAMVREEAKEYGLIPDDAQDDPTEVPSDLLDAWGISAVEVGL
;
A
#
# COMPACT_ATOMS: atom_id res chain seq x y z
N MET A 1 23.77 -12.76 8.06
CA MET A 1 23.42 -12.92 6.62
C MET A 1 22.62 -14.21 6.50
N ALA A 2 21.47 -14.19 5.83
CA ALA A 2 20.61 -15.38 5.65
C ALA A 2 20.64 -15.84 4.18
N LEU A 3 20.47 -17.14 3.96
CA LEU A 3 20.44 -17.75 2.63
C LEU A 3 19.04 -18.27 2.32
N VAL A 4 18.54 -17.97 1.12
CA VAL A 4 17.28 -18.51 0.60
C VAL A 4 17.60 -19.49 -0.52
N GLN A 5 17.23 -20.76 -0.33
CA GLN A 5 17.37 -21.84 -1.31
C GLN A 5 16.01 -22.47 -1.56
N THR A 6 15.72 -22.76 -2.82
CA THR A 6 14.49 -23.44 -3.23
C THR A 6 14.79 -24.39 -4.39
N THR A 7 14.04 -25.48 -4.46
CA THR A 7 14.07 -26.41 -5.59
C THR A 7 12.98 -25.98 -6.59
N ILE A 8 13.36 -25.90 -7.87
CA ILE A 8 12.46 -25.66 -9.00
C ILE A 8 12.97 -26.47 -10.19
N ASP A 9 12.10 -26.80 -11.12
CA ASP A 9 12.50 -27.51 -12.35
C ASP A 9 13.43 -26.64 -13.21
N ASP A 10 14.39 -27.30 -13.86
CA ASP A 10 15.42 -26.62 -14.65
C ASP A 10 14.82 -25.82 -15.82
N ASP A 11 13.75 -26.30 -16.43
CA ASP A 11 13.06 -25.62 -17.53
C ASP A 11 12.31 -24.37 -17.05
N VAL A 12 11.71 -24.42 -15.85
CA VAL A 12 11.08 -23.28 -15.20
C VAL A 12 12.13 -22.23 -14.86
N LYS A 13 13.26 -22.65 -14.27
CA LYS A 13 14.38 -21.76 -13.95
C LYS A 13 14.89 -21.05 -15.20
N LYS A 14 15.16 -21.80 -16.26
CA LYS A 14 15.68 -21.27 -17.52
C LYS A 14 14.75 -20.20 -18.11
N ARG A 15 13.45 -20.49 -18.19
CA ARG A 15 12.45 -19.55 -18.71
C ARG A 15 12.36 -18.28 -17.85
N ALA A 16 12.42 -18.41 -16.53
CA ALA A 16 12.42 -17.26 -15.63
C ALA A 16 13.67 -16.39 -15.82
N ASP A 17 14.86 -17.01 -15.91
CA ASP A 17 16.13 -16.30 -16.15
C ASP A 17 16.09 -15.51 -17.47
N GLU A 18 15.56 -16.09 -18.55
CA GLU A 18 15.40 -15.41 -19.84
C GLU A 18 14.49 -14.17 -19.72
N VAL A 19 13.40 -14.26 -18.96
CA VAL A 19 12.49 -13.13 -18.74
C VAL A 19 13.17 -12.01 -17.96
N PHE A 20 13.82 -12.34 -16.85
CA PHE A 20 14.50 -11.34 -16.01
C PHE A 20 15.70 -10.70 -16.71
N ALA A 21 16.44 -11.47 -17.52
CA ALA A 21 17.57 -10.97 -18.28
C ALA A 21 17.17 -9.86 -19.28
N ARG A 22 15.96 -9.90 -19.86
CA ARG A 22 15.45 -8.83 -20.72
C ARG A 22 15.32 -7.48 -20.00
N SER A 23 15.18 -7.50 -18.68
CA SER A 23 15.12 -6.32 -17.82
C SER A 23 16.44 -6.04 -17.09
N GLY A 24 17.52 -6.74 -17.44
CA GLY A 24 18.83 -6.59 -16.78
C GLY A 24 18.89 -7.16 -15.36
N LEU A 25 17.98 -8.05 -14.99
CA LEU A 25 17.90 -8.66 -13.66
C LEU A 25 18.32 -10.13 -13.70
N THR A 26 18.92 -10.60 -12.61
CA THR A 26 19.07 -12.03 -12.34
C THR A 26 17.91 -12.51 -11.47
N SER A 27 17.58 -13.81 -11.53
CA SER A 27 16.55 -14.39 -10.65
C SER A 27 16.84 -14.16 -9.16
N ALA A 28 18.12 -14.21 -8.75
CA ALA A 28 18.52 -13.91 -7.37
C ALA A 28 18.25 -12.45 -6.99
N MET A 29 18.49 -11.51 -7.91
CA MET A 29 18.21 -10.09 -7.69
C MET A 29 16.69 -9.84 -7.61
N ALA A 30 15.91 -10.47 -8.48
CA ALA A 30 14.45 -10.40 -8.44
C ALA A 30 13.90 -10.93 -7.10
N MET A 31 14.39 -12.09 -6.64
CA MET A 31 14.01 -12.66 -5.34
C MET A 31 14.36 -11.72 -4.18
N ARG A 32 15.55 -11.11 -4.21
CA ARG A 32 15.97 -10.15 -3.18
C ARG A 32 15.06 -8.93 -3.14
N VAL A 33 14.71 -8.36 -4.29
CA VAL A 33 13.78 -7.23 -4.38
C VAL A 33 12.42 -7.64 -3.81
N MET A 34 11.89 -8.79 -4.24
CA MET A 34 10.59 -9.29 -3.77
C MET A 34 10.56 -9.44 -2.24
N ILE A 35 11.52 -10.15 -1.65
CA ILE A 35 11.57 -10.35 -0.19
C ILE A 35 11.70 -9.03 0.56
N THR A 36 12.49 -8.09 0.03
CA THR A 36 12.66 -6.76 0.64
C THR A 36 11.35 -5.97 0.61
N GLN A 37 10.61 -6.01 -0.50
CA GLN A 37 9.32 -5.34 -0.60
C GLN A 37 8.29 -5.97 0.35
N VAL A 38 8.24 -7.29 0.45
CA VAL A 38 7.34 -7.98 1.40
C VAL A 38 7.67 -7.57 2.84
N ALA A 39 8.95 -7.53 3.21
CA ALA A 39 9.37 -7.14 4.55
C ALA A 39 9.04 -5.67 4.87
N ASN A 40 9.15 -4.76 3.90
CA ASN A 40 8.92 -3.34 4.11
C ASN A 40 7.45 -2.94 4.07
N THR A 41 6.65 -3.60 3.24
CA THR A 41 5.24 -3.25 3.01
C THR A 41 4.26 -4.11 3.79
N GLY A 42 4.70 -5.27 4.29
CA GLY A 42 3.83 -6.27 4.90
C GLY A 42 2.85 -6.93 3.92
N SER A 43 2.97 -6.63 2.61
CA SER A 43 2.07 -7.13 1.56
C SER A 43 2.83 -8.06 0.61
N SER A 44 2.22 -9.18 0.26
CA SER A 44 2.74 -10.14 -0.69
C SER A 44 2.38 -9.73 -2.12
N PRO A 45 3.28 -9.93 -3.12
CA PRO A 45 2.90 -9.79 -4.53
C PRO A 45 1.81 -10.79 -4.97
N PHE A 46 1.50 -11.76 -4.10
CA PHE A 46 0.48 -12.77 -4.30
C PHE A 46 -0.85 -12.44 -3.60
N ASP A 47 -0.91 -11.35 -2.82
CA ASP A 47 -2.15 -10.93 -2.18
C ASP A 47 -3.19 -10.56 -3.24
N GLY A 48 -4.42 -11.04 -3.03
CA GLY A 48 -5.52 -10.83 -3.95
C GLY A 48 -5.41 -11.54 -5.31
N LEU A 49 -4.43 -12.42 -5.55
CA LEU A 49 -4.32 -13.20 -6.80
C LEU A 49 -5.60 -13.96 -7.19
N PHE A 50 -6.38 -14.39 -6.20
CA PHE A 50 -7.61 -15.15 -6.40
C PHE A 50 -8.87 -14.29 -6.23
N LEU A 51 -8.69 -13.01 -5.93
CA LEU A 51 -9.79 -12.06 -5.94
C LEU A 51 -9.99 -11.61 -7.38
N GLY A 52 -11.24 -11.48 -7.82
CA GLY A 52 -11.55 -10.89 -9.14
C GLY A 52 -10.96 -9.47 -9.27
N LYS A 53 -10.99 -8.87 -10.46
CA LYS A 53 -10.36 -7.55 -10.73
C LYS A 53 -10.66 -6.46 -9.67
N GLY A 54 -11.83 -6.52 -9.03
CA GLY A 54 -12.17 -5.64 -7.90
C GLY A 54 -11.37 -5.91 -6.62
N GLY A 55 -11.16 -7.16 -6.21
CA GLY A 55 -10.47 -7.46 -4.95
C GLY A 55 -8.94 -7.40 -5.02
N GLN A 56 -8.32 -7.27 -6.20
CA GLN A 56 -6.92 -6.80 -6.31
C GLN A 56 -6.78 -5.29 -6.11
N ALA A 57 -7.82 -4.51 -6.42
CA ALA A 57 -7.78 -3.05 -6.32
C ALA A 57 -8.04 -2.54 -4.90
N TYR A 58 -8.70 -3.33 -4.06
CA TYR A 58 -8.81 -3.03 -2.63
C TYR A 58 -7.56 -3.55 -1.94
N SER A 59 -6.55 -2.70 -1.83
CA SER A 59 -5.46 -2.94 -0.89
C SER A 59 -6.06 -3.20 0.50
N ASP A 60 -5.39 -4.03 1.30
CA ASP A 60 -5.85 -4.34 2.65
C ASP A 60 -5.98 -3.06 3.50
N GLU A 61 -5.23 -2.02 3.15
CA GLU A 61 -5.34 -0.65 3.63
C GLU A 61 -6.66 0.04 3.25
N ILE A 62 -7.07 0.01 1.98
CA ILE A 62 -8.37 0.57 1.55
C ILE A 62 -9.52 -0.14 2.24
N ARG A 63 -9.44 -1.47 2.39
CA ARG A 63 -10.44 -2.23 3.14
C ARG A 63 -10.51 -1.78 4.60
N ARG A 64 -9.36 -1.60 5.26
CA ARG A 64 -9.29 -1.08 6.65
C ARG A 64 -9.83 0.34 6.76
N ALA A 65 -9.51 1.20 5.79
CA ALA A 65 -10.02 2.57 5.74
C ALA A 65 -11.55 2.57 5.60
N MET A 66 -12.11 1.78 4.68
CA MET A 66 -13.55 1.67 4.49
C MET A 66 -14.26 1.17 5.76
N VAL A 67 -13.73 0.13 6.41
CA VAL A 67 -14.27 -0.37 7.69
C VAL A 67 -14.15 0.66 8.81
N ARG A 68 -13.08 1.45 8.83
CA ARG A 68 -12.92 2.55 9.80
C ARG A 68 -13.99 3.61 9.58
N GLU A 69 -14.22 4.05 8.36
CA GLU A 69 -15.25 5.06 8.07
C GLU A 69 -16.66 4.55 8.39
N GLU A 70 -16.96 3.30 8.06
CA GLU A 70 -18.21 2.64 8.45
C GLU A 70 -18.37 2.59 9.98
N ALA A 71 -17.29 2.31 10.72
CA ALA A 71 -17.32 2.31 12.18
C ALA A 71 -17.52 3.71 12.79
N LYS A 72 -17.08 4.78 12.13
CA LYS A 72 -17.38 6.18 12.54
C LYS A 72 -18.86 6.47 12.35
N GLU A 73 -19.43 6.12 11.19
CA GLU A 73 -20.85 6.32 10.89
C GLU A 73 -21.77 5.58 11.88
N TYR A 74 -21.41 4.34 12.26
CA TYR A 74 -22.13 3.59 13.30
C TYR A 74 -21.87 4.07 14.73
N GLY A 75 -20.99 5.05 14.94
CA GLY A 75 -20.63 5.56 16.26
C GLY A 75 -19.87 4.57 17.13
N LEU A 76 -19.24 3.54 16.53
CA LEU A 76 -18.40 2.57 17.22
C LEU A 76 -17.03 3.15 17.59
N ILE A 77 -16.56 4.13 16.83
CA ILE A 77 -15.37 4.94 17.10
C ILE A 77 -15.71 6.43 16.95
N PRO A 78 -15.00 7.34 17.63
CA PRO A 78 -15.21 8.77 17.47
C PRO A 78 -14.99 9.20 16.02
N ASP A 79 -15.87 10.06 15.53
CA ASP A 79 -15.65 10.77 14.29
C ASP A 79 -14.53 11.80 14.49
N ASP A 80 -13.61 11.88 13.53
CA ASP A 80 -12.51 12.83 13.50
C ASP A 80 -12.78 13.98 12.52
N ALA A 81 -13.96 14.01 11.89
CA ALA A 81 -14.46 15.17 11.20
C ALA A 81 -14.63 16.35 12.16
N GLN A 82 -14.29 17.55 11.69
CA GLN A 82 -14.58 18.79 12.42
C GLN A 82 -16.09 18.96 12.53
N ASP A 83 -16.59 19.30 13.73
CA ASP A 83 -18.01 19.57 13.99
C ASP A 83 -18.55 20.72 13.12
N ASP A 84 -17.68 21.68 12.75
CA ASP A 84 -18.02 22.80 11.87
C ASP A 84 -17.26 22.70 10.52
N PRO A 85 -17.94 22.33 9.42
CA PRO A 85 -17.32 22.25 8.10
C PRO A 85 -16.98 23.62 7.48
N THR A 86 -17.34 24.72 8.14
CA THR A 86 -17.06 26.09 7.68
C THR A 86 -15.88 26.75 8.36
N GLU A 87 -15.29 26.14 9.39
CA GLU A 87 -14.12 26.69 10.08
C GLU A 87 -12.86 25.85 9.79
N VAL A 88 -11.77 26.52 9.43
CA VAL A 88 -10.45 25.89 9.29
C VAL A 88 -9.63 26.22 10.53
N PRO A 89 -9.18 25.22 11.31
CA PRO A 89 -8.35 25.43 12.50
C PRO A 89 -7.06 26.21 12.21
N SER A 90 -6.70 27.13 13.11
CA SER A 90 -5.53 28.00 12.94
C SER A 90 -4.21 27.23 12.92
N ASP A 91 -4.11 26.12 13.64
CA ASP A 91 -2.94 25.24 13.65
C ASP A 91 -2.72 24.53 12.30
N LEU A 92 -3.80 24.24 11.56
CA LEU A 92 -3.71 23.73 10.19
C LEU A 92 -3.34 24.81 9.18
N LEU A 93 -3.86 26.03 9.34
CA LEU A 93 -3.46 27.19 8.53
C LEU A 93 -1.96 27.47 8.66
N ASP A 94 -1.45 27.44 9.89
CA ASP A 94 -0.03 27.59 10.20
C ASP A 94 0.82 26.45 9.59
N ALA A 95 0.34 25.21 9.69
CA ALA A 95 1.04 24.04 9.14
C ALA A 95 1.10 24.04 7.60
N TRP A 96 0.08 24.57 6.93
CA TRP A 96 0.03 24.70 5.47
C TRP A 96 0.67 25.99 4.96
N GLY A 97 0.97 26.93 5.85
CA GLY A 97 1.55 28.23 5.50
C GLY A 97 0.58 29.13 4.74
N ILE A 98 -0.72 28.99 5.00
CA ILE A 98 -1.81 29.72 4.34
C ILE A 98 -2.50 30.59 5.37
N SER A 99 -2.85 31.82 5.01
CA SER A 99 -3.57 32.75 5.88
C SER A 99 -5.09 32.52 5.86
N ALA A 100 -5.80 32.91 6.93
CA ALA A 100 -7.27 32.83 7.00
C ALA A 100 -7.96 33.54 5.82
N VAL A 101 -7.41 34.69 5.40
CA VAL A 101 -7.90 35.49 4.27
C VAL A 101 -7.84 34.71 2.95
N GLU A 102 -6.82 33.86 2.76
CA GLU A 102 -6.66 33.05 1.55
C GLU A 102 -7.67 31.90 1.46
N VAL A 103 -8.25 31.47 2.58
CA VAL A 103 -9.33 30.48 2.63
C VAL A 103 -10.72 31.08 2.81
N GLY A 104 -10.83 32.41 2.76
CA GLY A 104 -12.10 33.13 2.85
C GLY A 104 -12.70 33.21 4.26
N LEU A 105 -11.86 33.04 5.30
CA LEU A 105 -12.17 33.21 6.72
C LEU A 105 -11.76 34.58 7.25
#